data_AF-A0AAD7WC98-F1
#
_entry.id   AF-A0AAD7WC98-F1
#
_cell.length_a   1.000
_cell.length_b   1.000
_cell.length_c   1.000
_cell.angle_alpha   90.00
_cell.angle_beta   90.00
_cell.angle_gamma   90.00
#
_symmetry.space_group_name_H-M   'P 1'
#
loop_
_entity.id
_entity.type
_entity.pdbx_description
1 polymer ?
#
loop_
_entity_poly.entity_id
_entity_poly.type
_entity_poly.pdbx_seq_one_letter_code
_entity_poly.pdbx_strand_id
1 'polypeptide(L)'
;MMIVMGSYVMKVTADDADDDTTANGMVRYRILSQSPHSSIPNMFTINSETGDIVTVAPGLDRERVSQYTIIVQATDMEGNLNFGLSNTATALITVTDINDHPPEMTSRTFSGEVTENRVDQAVANLTVIDLDQPNTPNWNAVYRIVGGDPSGHFTVHTDPITNNGIVTVVKPVDYEMNRAFMLNVVVSNQAPLANGIPSSLLSTAGVTISVMDVNEPPVFSSNPKIIRFEEDVPAGTTLTTFSANDPDRFRQQTVRYSTATLSPSLNTLTCSHICTHRHSHSHTHTHTHTHTHTHTQSLHTLLSFPLLYIYLHSHKCTDTQAQIMGQETKRKKKSVVCLFLGWRCKTEVRRCVIWGGRIKCC
;
A
#
# COMPACT_ATOMS: atom_id res chain seq x y z
N MET A 1 -34.08 -2.37 -21.23
CA MET A 1 -35.54 -2.43 -21.51
C MET A 1 -35.68 -2.25 -23.01
N MET A 2 -36.15 -3.27 -23.72
CA MET A 2 -36.35 -3.17 -25.17
C MET A 2 -37.41 -2.09 -25.44
N ILE A 3 -37.10 -1.10 -26.27
CA ILE A 3 -38.05 -0.02 -26.56
C ILE A 3 -39.31 -0.63 -27.20
N VAL A 4 -40.46 -0.39 -26.55
CA VAL A 4 -41.75 -0.93 -26.98
C VAL A 4 -42.27 -0.08 -28.14
N MET A 5 -42.94 -0.72 -29.11
CA MET A 5 -43.67 0.02 -30.16
C MET A 5 -44.67 0.99 -29.53
N GLY A 6 -44.76 2.20 -30.07
CA GLY A 6 -45.62 3.27 -29.55
C GLY A 6 -45.00 4.07 -28.41
N SER A 7 -43.72 3.90 -28.11
CA SER A 7 -43.03 4.73 -27.12
C SER A 7 -42.94 6.18 -27.61
N TYR A 8 -43.38 7.12 -26.77
CA TYR A 8 -43.25 8.55 -27.04
C TYR A 8 -41.77 8.96 -27.08
N VAL A 9 -41.40 9.74 -28.10
CA VAL A 9 -40.03 10.22 -28.29
C VAL A 9 -39.96 11.72 -28.08
N MET A 10 -40.72 12.49 -28.86
CA MET A 10 -40.75 13.95 -28.79
C MET A 10 -42.01 14.50 -29.46
N LYS A 11 -42.26 15.80 -29.29
CA LYS A 11 -43.30 16.55 -30.00
C LYS A 11 -42.67 17.63 -30.86
N VAL A 12 -43.12 17.76 -32.09
CA VAL A 12 -42.81 18.90 -32.97
C VAL A 12 -44.06 19.76 -33.14
N THR A 13 -43.87 21.07 -33.21
CA THR A 13 -44.95 22.03 -33.40
C THR A 13 -44.57 23.04 -34.46
N ALA A 14 -45.56 23.50 -35.22
CA ALA A 14 -45.47 24.60 -36.16
C ALA A 14 -46.70 25.50 -35.97
N ASP A 15 -46.50 26.80 -36.16
CA ASP A 15 -47.54 27.81 -36.04
C ASP A 15 -47.78 28.45 -37.42
N ASP A 16 -49.05 28.64 -37.76
CA ASP A 16 -49.47 29.42 -38.92
C ASP A 16 -49.97 30.81 -38.46
N ALA A 17 -49.79 31.83 -39.28
CA ALA A 17 -50.24 33.19 -38.97
C ALA A 17 -51.75 33.39 -39.24
N ASP A 18 -52.37 32.47 -39.98
CA ASP A 18 -53.81 32.44 -40.26
C ASP A 18 -54.66 31.94 -39.08
N ASP A 19 -55.98 32.09 -39.18
CA ASP A 19 -56.96 31.68 -38.16
C ASP A 19 -56.98 30.14 -37.99
N ASP A 20 -56.59 29.67 -36.81
CA ASP A 20 -56.47 28.25 -36.43
C ASP A 20 -57.81 27.50 -36.37
N THR A 21 -58.93 28.22 -36.42
CA THR A 21 -60.28 27.65 -36.56
C THR A 21 -60.70 27.39 -38.01
N THR A 22 -59.88 27.82 -38.98
CA THR A 22 -60.12 27.64 -40.41
C THR A 22 -59.07 26.70 -41.02
N ALA A 23 -59.37 26.13 -42.19
CA ALA A 23 -58.42 25.27 -42.90
C ALA A 23 -57.06 25.97 -43.14
N ASN A 24 -57.06 27.29 -43.36
CA ASN A 24 -55.85 28.07 -43.60
C ASN A 24 -54.87 28.02 -42.41
N GLY A 25 -55.35 28.00 -41.17
CA GLY A 25 -54.48 27.89 -39.98
C GLY A 25 -54.33 26.46 -39.44
N MET A 26 -55.10 25.49 -39.95
CA MET A 26 -55.06 24.10 -39.47
C MET A 26 -53.91 23.30 -40.09
N VAL A 27 -52.84 23.15 -39.31
CA VAL A 27 -51.61 22.44 -39.69
C VAL A 27 -51.72 20.94 -39.47
N ARG A 28 -51.21 20.14 -40.43
CA ARG A 28 -50.93 18.71 -40.26
C ARG A 28 -49.47 18.36 -40.45
N TYR A 29 -49.02 17.33 -39.76
CA TYR A 29 -47.64 16.87 -39.75
C TYR A 29 -47.44 15.56 -40.51
N ARG A 30 -46.29 15.42 -41.17
CA ARG A 30 -45.81 14.13 -41.72
C ARG A 30 -44.29 14.04 -41.71
N ILE A 31 -43.77 12.81 -41.71
CA ILE A 31 -42.35 12.54 -41.89
C ILE A 31 -42.07 12.41 -43.39
N LEU A 32 -41.14 13.21 -43.92
CA LEU A 32 -40.68 13.12 -45.31
C LEU A 32 -39.56 12.10 -45.48
N SER A 33 -38.63 12.04 -44.53
CA SER A 33 -37.50 11.12 -44.59
C SER A 33 -36.92 10.83 -43.21
N GLN A 34 -36.29 9.67 -43.08
CA GLN A 34 -35.56 9.21 -41.91
C GLN A 34 -34.20 8.68 -42.38
N SER A 35 -33.13 9.14 -41.77
CA SER A 35 -31.76 8.71 -42.07
C SER A 35 -31.02 8.35 -40.78
N PRO A 36 -30.24 7.25 -40.73
CA PRO A 36 -30.00 6.29 -41.82
C PRO A 36 -31.20 5.37 -42.07
N HIS A 37 -31.25 4.77 -43.27
CA HIS A 37 -32.24 3.75 -43.58
C HIS A 37 -31.86 2.45 -42.84
N SER A 38 -32.69 2.05 -41.86
CA SER A 38 -32.53 0.78 -41.16
C SER A 38 -33.07 -0.38 -42.00
N SER A 39 -32.73 -1.61 -41.62
CA SER A 39 -33.33 -2.82 -42.18
C SER A 39 -34.86 -2.89 -41.98
N ILE A 40 -35.37 -2.14 -41.00
CA ILE A 40 -36.81 -1.91 -40.83
C ILE A 40 -37.11 -0.51 -41.36
N PRO A 41 -37.86 -0.38 -42.48
CA PRO A 41 -38.25 0.92 -42.99
C PRO A 41 -39.19 1.61 -41.99
N ASN A 42 -38.90 2.89 -41.72
CA ASN A 42 -39.64 3.78 -40.80
C ASN A 42 -39.58 3.33 -39.33
N MET A 43 -38.55 3.74 -38.59
CA MET A 43 -38.46 3.46 -37.14
C MET A 43 -39.42 4.33 -36.31
N PHE A 44 -39.79 5.49 -36.86
CA PHE A 44 -40.64 6.48 -36.21
C PHE A 44 -41.85 6.82 -37.08
N THR A 45 -42.95 7.18 -36.44
CA THR A 45 -44.12 7.83 -37.07
C THR A 45 -44.44 9.12 -36.32
N ILE A 46 -45.23 9.98 -36.96
CA ILE A 46 -45.72 11.24 -36.38
C ILE A 46 -47.24 11.25 -36.40
N ASN A 47 -47.87 11.66 -35.30
CA ASN A 47 -49.28 11.95 -35.28
C ASN A 47 -49.54 13.22 -36.11
N SER A 48 -50.42 13.10 -37.11
CA SER A 48 -50.65 14.18 -38.09
C SER A 48 -51.31 15.41 -37.49
N GLU A 49 -51.99 15.31 -36.34
CA GLU A 49 -52.67 16.43 -35.68
C GLU A 49 -51.83 17.00 -34.54
N THR A 50 -51.25 16.14 -33.70
CA THR A 50 -50.54 16.59 -32.50
C THR A 50 -49.07 16.87 -32.73
N GLY A 51 -48.47 16.30 -33.78
CA GLY A 51 -47.03 16.38 -34.01
C GLY A 51 -46.20 15.48 -33.08
N ASP A 52 -46.84 14.56 -32.35
CA ASP A 52 -46.13 13.61 -31.49
C ASP A 52 -45.43 12.54 -32.33
N ILE A 53 -44.11 12.41 -32.13
CA ILE A 53 -43.29 11.38 -32.75
C ILE A 53 -43.19 10.19 -31.79
N VAL A 54 -43.53 9.01 -32.31
CA VAL A 54 -43.49 7.74 -31.55
C VAL A 54 -42.75 6.67 -32.33
N THR A 55 -42.20 5.69 -31.63
CA THR A 55 -41.57 4.51 -32.26
C THR A 55 -42.63 3.59 -32.87
N VAL A 56 -42.33 2.95 -34.01
CA VAL A 56 -43.25 1.99 -34.65
C VAL A 56 -42.68 0.59 -34.79
N ALA A 57 -41.39 0.41 -34.55
CA ALA A 57 -40.71 -0.87 -34.62
C ALA A 57 -39.82 -1.11 -33.39
N PRO A 58 -39.72 -2.35 -32.90
CA PRO A 58 -38.63 -2.75 -32.02
C PRO A 58 -37.32 -2.75 -32.80
N GLY A 59 -36.19 -2.72 -32.09
CA GLY A 59 -34.86 -2.81 -32.69
C GLY A 59 -34.15 -1.47 -32.87
N LEU A 60 -34.50 -0.46 -32.07
CA LEU A 60 -33.56 0.61 -31.79
C LEU A 60 -32.40 0.02 -30.98
N ASP A 61 -31.22 0.09 -31.56
CA ASP A 61 -29.98 -0.53 -31.10
C ASP A 61 -28.87 0.50 -31.34
N ARG A 62 -28.24 0.97 -30.26
CA ARG A 62 -27.28 2.08 -30.31
C ARG A 62 -25.99 1.63 -31.00
N GLU A 63 -25.60 0.39 -30.78
CA GLU A 63 -24.40 -0.26 -31.32
C GLU A 63 -24.50 -0.38 -32.84
N ARG A 64 -25.73 -0.40 -33.39
CA ARG A 64 -26.00 -0.31 -34.83
C ARG A 64 -26.20 1.11 -35.33
N VAL A 65 -27.12 1.87 -34.73
CA VAL A 65 -27.48 3.24 -35.12
C VAL A 65 -27.76 4.08 -33.88
N SER A 66 -26.82 4.94 -33.52
CA SER A 66 -26.92 5.80 -32.34
C SER A 66 -27.72 7.09 -32.55
N GLN A 67 -28.00 7.48 -33.80
CA GLN A 67 -28.69 8.73 -34.11
C GLN A 67 -29.51 8.64 -35.39
N TYR A 68 -30.69 9.24 -35.35
CA TYR A 68 -31.58 9.41 -36.49
C TYR A 68 -31.82 10.89 -36.77
N THR A 69 -31.77 11.26 -38.05
CA THR A 69 -32.21 12.56 -38.55
C THR A 69 -33.53 12.37 -39.29
N ILE A 70 -34.57 13.07 -38.83
CA ILE A 70 -35.91 13.02 -39.41
C ILE A 70 -36.27 14.38 -39.97
N ILE A 71 -36.67 14.42 -41.23
CA ILE A 71 -37.25 15.63 -41.82
C ILE A 71 -38.77 15.56 -41.66
N VAL A 72 -39.31 16.47 -40.86
CA VAL A 72 -40.76 16.64 -40.69
C VAL A 72 -41.25 17.77 -41.57
N GLN A 73 -42.47 17.63 -42.08
CA GLN A 73 -43.17 18.67 -42.81
C GLN A 73 -44.46 19.01 -42.07
N ALA A 74 -44.69 20.31 -41.93
CA ALA A 74 -45.95 20.90 -41.52
C ALA A 74 -46.62 21.49 -42.77
N THR A 75 -47.91 21.22 -42.96
CA THR A 75 -48.71 21.70 -44.10
C THR A 75 -50.04 22.21 -43.57
N ASP A 76 -50.40 23.45 -43.93
CA ASP A 76 -51.72 24.03 -43.64
C ASP A 76 -52.84 23.35 -44.47
N MET A 77 -54.05 23.90 -44.48
CA MET A 77 -55.19 23.37 -45.24
C MET A 77 -55.50 21.91 -44.88
N GLU A 78 -55.41 21.58 -43.59
CA GLU A 78 -55.53 20.21 -43.06
C GLU A 78 -54.58 19.21 -43.75
N GLY A 79 -53.39 19.66 -44.17
CA GLY A 79 -52.39 18.82 -44.83
C GLY A 79 -52.65 18.58 -46.32
N ASN A 80 -53.51 19.37 -46.96
CA ASN A 80 -53.83 19.21 -48.38
C ASN A 80 -52.66 19.65 -49.28
N LEU A 81 -51.95 18.70 -49.87
CA LEU A 81 -50.76 18.96 -50.67
C LEU A 81 -50.99 19.71 -51.99
N ASN A 82 -52.23 19.83 -52.46
CA ASN A 82 -52.54 20.53 -53.71
C ASN A 82 -52.80 22.03 -53.49
N PHE A 83 -53.26 22.40 -52.29
CA PHE A 83 -53.69 23.77 -51.98
C PHE A 83 -52.94 24.38 -50.80
N GLY A 84 -52.39 23.55 -49.92
CA GLY A 84 -51.73 23.98 -48.72
C GLY A 84 -50.26 24.35 -48.92
N LEU A 85 -49.81 25.33 -48.15
CA LEU A 85 -48.42 25.72 -48.04
C LEU A 85 -47.73 24.85 -47.00
N SER A 86 -46.44 24.59 -47.21
CA SER A 86 -45.68 23.68 -46.37
C SER A 86 -44.33 24.24 -46.00
N ASN A 87 -43.89 23.94 -44.78
CA ASN A 87 -42.52 24.18 -44.34
C ASN A 87 -41.95 22.92 -43.69
N THR A 88 -40.62 22.82 -43.60
CA THR A 88 -39.95 21.65 -43.04
C THR A 88 -39.08 22.01 -41.84
N ALA A 89 -38.91 21.03 -40.95
CA ALA A 89 -37.99 21.10 -39.82
C ALA A 89 -37.24 19.78 -39.66
N THR A 90 -36.11 19.82 -38.95
CA THR A 90 -35.27 18.64 -38.70
C THR A 90 -35.39 18.24 -37.23
N ALA A 91 -35.82 17.00 -36.98
CA ALA A 91 -35.80 16.37 -35.67
C ALA A 91 -34.58 15.44 -35.57
N LEU A 92 -33.73 15.69 -34.56
CA LEU A 92 -32.53 14.89 -34.28
C LEU A 92 -32.82 14.00 -33.07
N ILE A 93 -32.87 12.69 -33.29
CA ILE A 93 -33.18 11.70 -32.24
C ILE A 93 -31.90 10.93 -31.93
N THR A 94 -31.44 11.04 -30.69
CA THR A 94 -30.29 10.26 -30.18
C THR A 94 -30.80 9.06 -29.41
N VAL A 95 -30.30 7.87 -29.74
CA VAL A 95 -30.59 6.62 -29.03
C VAL A 95 -29.69 6.52 -27.80
N THR A 96 -30.29 6.44 -26.62
CA THR A 96 -29.56 6.27 -25.36
C THR A 96 -29.14 4.83 -25.14
N ASP A 97 -27.97 4.64 -24.54
CA ASP A 97 -27.37 3.35 -24.25
C ASP A 97 -28.13 2.54 -23.19
N ILE A 98 -28.11 1.21 -23.33
CA ILE A 98 -28.50 0.25 -22.30
C ILE A 98 -27.39 -0.80 -22.18
N ASN A 99 -27.23 -1.43 -21.02
CA ASN A 99 -26.25 -2.49 -20.86
C ASN A 99 -26.71 -3.80 -21.52
N ASP A 100 -26.48 -3.99 -22.81
CA ASP A 100 -26.84 -5.21 -23.52
C ASP A 100 -25.66 -5.98 -24.14
N HIS A 101 -24.45 -5.42 -24.06
CA HIS A 101 -23.21 -6.10 -24.42
C HIS A 101 -22.29 -6.32 -23.21
N PRO A 102 -22.35 -7.49 -22.55
CA PRO A 102 -21.46 -7.77 -21.42
C PRO A 102 -19.97 -7.75 -21.84
N PRO A 103 -19.05 -7.45 -20.91
CA PRO A 103 -17.63 -7.33 -21.21
C PRO A 103 -17.05 -8.72 -21.47
N GLU A 104 -16.42 -8.86 -22.63
CA GLU A 104 -15.80 -10.09 -23.08
C GLU A 104 -14.29 -10.01 -22.94
N MET A 105 -13.69 -10.92 -22.17
CA MET A 105 -12.23 -11.05 -22.14
C MET A 105 -11.72 -11.52 -23.50
N THR A 106 -10.65 -10.89 -24.00
CA THR A 106 -10.08 -11.23 -25.32
C THR A 106 -9.43 -12.61 -25.35
N SER A 107 -9.18 -13.21 -24.18
CA SER A 107 -8.63 -14.55 -24.01
C SER A 107 -9.31 -15.26 -22.84
N ARG A 108 -9.38 -16.60 -22.92
CA ARG A 108 -9.86 -17.45 -21.81
C ARG A 108 -8.76 -17.74 -20.78
N THR A 109 -7.51 -17.50 -21.14
CA THR A 109 -6.35 -17.72 -20.30
C THR A 109 -5.38 -16.56 -20.39
N PHE A 110 -4.94 -16.07 -19.23
CA PHE A 110 -3.89 -15.07 -19.10
C PHE A 110 -2.74 -15.66 -18.28
N SER A 111 -1.55 -15.08 -18.45
CA SER A 111 -0.39 -15.46 -17.65
C SER A 111 0.36 -14.22 -17.16
N GLY A 112 0.99 -14.36 -16.01
CA GLY A 112 1.81 -13.31 -15.41
C GLY A 112 2.90 -13.90 -14.54
N GLU A 113 3.86 -13.07 -14.15
CA GLU A 113 4.93 -13.46 -13.25
C GLU A 113 4.94 -12.51 -12.05
N VAL A 114 5.25 -13.05 -10.87
CA VAL A 114 5.41 -12.26 -9.65
C VAL A 114 6.68 -12.68 -8.94
N THR A 115 7.46 -11.72 -8.47
CA THR A 115 8.62 -12.00 -7.63
C THR A 115 8.17 -12.23 -6.20
N GLU A 116 8.68 -13.27 -5.55
CA GLU A 116 8.33 -13.53 -4.16
C GLU A 116 8.76 -12.40 -3.21
N ASN A 117 8.16 -12.36 -2.02
CA ASN A 117 8.44 -11.36 -0.98
C ASN A 117 8.19 -9.90 -1.39
N ARG A 118 7.46 -9.67 -2.50
CA ARG A 118 7.09 -8.33 -2.97
C ARG A 118 5.58 -8.13 -2.98
N VAL A 119 5.18 -6.87 -2.83
CA VAL A 119 3.80 -6.40 -2.90
C VAL A 119 3.73 -5.21 -3.86
N ASP A 120 2.50 -4.82 -4.22
CA ASP A 120 2.17 -3.69 -5.11
C ASP A 120 2.76 -3.81 -6.53
N GLN A 121 2.99 -5.04 -6.99
CA GLN A 121 3.44 -5.31 -8.36
C GLN A 121 2.26 -5.70 -9.24
N ALA A 122 2.20 -5.14 -10.45
CA ALA A 122 1.31 -5.61 -11.49
C ALA A 122 1.82 -6.96 -12.05
N VAL A 123 0.94 -7.96 -12.07
CA VAL A 123 1.27 -9.34 -12.41
C VAL A 123 0.76 -9.70 -13.80
N ALA A 124 -0.49 -9.33 -14.10
CA ALA A 124 -1.12 -9.63 -15.39
C ALA A 124 -2.09 -8.51 -15.78
N ASN A 125 -2.24 -8.30 -17.10
CA ASN A 125 -3.21 -7.39 -17.68
C ASN A 125 -4.31 -8.18 -18.40
N LEU A 126 -5.53 -8.10 -17.89
CA LEU A 126 -6.71 -8.81 -18.38
C LEU A 126 -7.45 -7.91 -19.36
N THR A 127 -7.23 -8.15 -20.65
CA THR A 127 -7.83 -7.34 -21.71
C THR A 127 -9.28 -7.71 -21.98
N VAL A 128 -10.14 -6.70 -22.12
CA VAL A 128 -11.59 -6.86 -22.37
C VAL A 128 -12.08 -6.00 -23.52
N ILE A 129 -13.17 -6.42 -24.13
CA ILE A 129 -13.92 -5.66 -25.13
C ILE A 129 -15.38 -5.60 -24.66
N ASP A 130 -15.94 -4.41 -24.72
CA ASP A 130 -17.33 -4.13 -24.41
C ASP A 130 -17.83 -3.13 -25.46
N LEU A 131 -19.00 -3.40 -26.04
CA LEU A 131 -19.54 -2.65 -27.17
C LEU A 131 -20.50 -1.53 -26.74
N ASP A 132 -20.90 -1.51 -25.46
CA ASP A 132 -21.73 -0.46 -24.88
C ASP A 132 -21.00 0.89 -24.88
N GLN A 133 -21.70 1.96 -24.52
CA GLN A 133 -21.16 3.31 -24.63
C GLN A 133 -19.92 3.50 -23.72
N PRO A 134 -18.73 3.87 -24.28
CA PRO A 134 -17.51 4.02 -23.48
C PRO A 134 -17.65 5.04 -22.34
N ASN A 135 -16.95 4.78 -21.23
CA ASN A 135 -16.95 5.62 -20.02
C ASN A 135 -18.32 5.76 -19.34
N THR A 136 -19.24 4.83 -19.57
CA THR A 136 -20.51 4.75 -18.85
C THR A 136 -20.51 3.56 -17.88
N PRO A 137 -21.42 3.52 -16.89
CA PRO A 137 -21.58 2.35 -16.02
C PRO A 137 -21.93 1.06 -16.78
N ASN A 138 -22.50 1.16 -17.98
CA ASN A 138 -22.80 0.02 -18.84
C ASN A 138 -21.52 -0.57 -19.43
N TRP A 139 -20.50 0.25 -19.71
CA TRP A 139 -19.22 -0.20 -20.25
C TRP A 139 -18.15 -0.47 -19.18
N ASN A 140 -18.17 0.24 -18.05
CA ASN A 140 -17.14 0.15 -17.01
C ASN A 140 -17.07 -1.26 -16.40
N ALA A 141 -15.92 -1.92 -16.58
CA ALA A 141 -15.69 -3.28 -16.13
C ALA A 141 -15.38 -3.34 -14.62
N VAL A 142 -15.86 -4.41 -14.00
CA VAL A 142 -15.68 -4.77 -12.59
C VAL A 142 -15.20 -6.21 -12.54
N TYR A 143 -13.97 -6.38 -12.06
CA TYR A 143 -13.32 -7.68 -11.96
C TYR A 143 -13.44 -8.26 -10.55
N ARG A 144 -13.60 -9.59 -10.47
CA ARG A 144 -13.57 -10.33 -9.21
C ARG A 144 -12.82 -11.64 -9.35
N ILE A 145 -11.92 -11.91 -8.41
CA ILE A 145 -11.31 -13.23 -8.24
C ILE A 145 -12.35 -14.11 -7.53
N VAL A 146 -12.81 -15.16 -8.21
CA VAL A 146 -13.82 -16.11 -7.69
C VAL A 146 -13.21 -17.44 -7.24
N GLY A 147 -11.93 -17.67 -7.52
CA GLY A 147 -11.21 -18.86 -7.06
C GLY A 147 -9.72 -18.79 -7.32
N GLY A 148 -8.97 -19.73 -6.76
CA GLY A 148 -7.52 -19.86 -6.95
C GLY A 148 -6.63 -19.12 -5.94
N ASP A 149 -7.22 -18.28 -5.08
CA ASP A 149 -6.49 -17.54 -4.04
C ASP A 149 -7.28 -17.48 -2.73
N PRO A 150 -7.27 -18.55 -1.92
CA PRO A 150 -7.99 -18.60 -0.66
C PRO A 150 -7.39 -17.69 0.44
N SER A 151 -6.11 -17.32 0.31
CA SER A 151 -5.38 -16.50 1.28
C SER A 151 -5.42 -15.00 0.96
N GLY A 152 -5.90 -14.62 -0.23
CA GLY A 152 -6.04 -13.24 -0.68
C GLY A 152 -4.70 -12.56 -0.90
N HIS A 153 -3.80 -13.20 -1.64
CA HIS A 153 -2.54 -12.62 -2.10
C HIS A 153 -2.72 -11.63 -3.26
N PHE A 154 -3.77 -11.77 -4.06
CA PHE A 154 -4.00 -10.99 -5.26
C PHE A 154 -5.29 -10.18 -5.19
N THR A 155 -5.30 -9.04 -5.88
CA THR A 155 -6.48 -8.23 -6.16
C THR A 155 -6.50 -7.84 -7.63
N VAL A 156 -7.66 -7.44 -8.15
CA VAL A 156 -7.78 -6.94 -9.53
C VAL A 156 -8.42 -5.57 -9.47
N HIS A 157 -7.80 -4.60 -10.14
CA HIS A 157 -8.33 -3.25 -10.27
C HIS A 157 -8.55 -2.92 -11.74
N THR A 158 -9.64 -2.21 -12.03
CA THR A 158 -9.94 -1.74 -13.38
C THR A 158 -9.12 -0.50 -13.71
N ASP A 159 -8.43 -0.51 -14.85
CA ASP A 159 -7.82 0.68 -15.43
C ASP A 159 -8.92 1.61 -15.97
N PRO A 160 -9.08 2.85 -15.47
CA PRO A 160 -10.15 3.75 -15.89
C PRO A 160 -10.02 4.24 -17.35
N ILE A 161 -8.85 4.10 -17.97
CA ILE A 161 -8.62 4.54 -19.36
C ILE A 161 -8.87 3.38 -20.33
N THR A 162 -8.29 2.21 -20.03
CA THR A 162 -8.33 1.06 -20.95
C THR A 162 -9.45 0.06 -20.64
N ASN A 163 -10.12 0.20 -19.50
CA ASN A 163 -11.11 -0.73 -18.94
C ASN A 163 -10.57 -2.12 -18.58
N ASN A 164 -9.26 -2.34 -18.74
CA ASN A 164 -8.63 -3.64 -18.51
C ASN A 164 -8.47 -3.93 -17.02
N GLY A 165 -8.39 -5.21 -16.67
CA GLY A 165 -8.18 -5.67 -15.30
C GLY A 165 -6.70 -5.84 -15.00
N ILE A 166 -6.17 -5.07 -14.07
CA ILE A 166 -4.78 -5.19 -13.63
C ILE A 166 -4.75 -6.06 -12.38
N VAL A 167 -4.21 -7.27 -12.51
CA VAL A 167 -3.97 -8.16 -11.36
C VAL A 167 -2.74 -7.67 -10.62
N THR A 168 -2.85 -7.45 -9.32
CA THR A 168 -1.76 -6.96 -8.46
C THR A 168 -1.61 -7.84 -7.23
N VAL A 169 -0.36 -7.99 -6.78
CA VAL A 169 -0.05 -8.71 -5.53
C VAL A 169 -0.15 -7.76 -4.34
N VAL A 170 -0.99 -8.09 -3.36
CA VAL A 170 -1.24 -7.28 -2.15
C VAL A 170 -0.72 -7.93 -0.87
N LYS A 171 -0.45 -9.23 -0.90
CA LYS A 171 0.28 -9.92 0.17
C LYS A 171 1.45 -10.69 -0.44
N PRO A 172 2.62 -10.68 0.22
CA PRO A 172 3.79 -11.38 -0.29
C PRO A 172 3.45 -12.85 -0.54
N VAL A 173 3.98 -13.38 -1.63
CA VAL A 173 3.96 -14.82 -1.95
C VAL A 173 5.33 -15.40 -1.61
N ASP A 174 5.35 -16.70 -1.35
CA ASP A 174 6.52 -17.49 -0.96
C ASP A 174 6.67 -18.62 -2.00
N TYR A 175 7.81 -18.64 -2.69
CA TYR A 175 8.07 -19.58 -3.78
C TYR A 175 8.17 -21.02 -3.26
N GLU A 176 8.81 -21.22 -2.10
CA GLU A 176 8.99 -22.52 -1.44
C GLU A 176 7.65 -23.14 -1.05
N MET A 177 6.65 -22.30 -0.76
CA MET A 177 5.30 -22.74 -0.43
C MET A 177 4.45 -22.99 -1.67
N ASN A 178 4.38 -22.03 -2.60
CA ASN A 178 3.57 -22.13 -3.82
C ASN A 178 4.30 -21.49 -5.01
N ARG A 179 4.75 -22.32 -5.94
CA ARG A 179 5.46 -21.87 -7.16
C ARG A 179 4.57 -21.28 -8.24
N ALA A 180 3.26 -21.51 -8.16
CA ALA A 180 2.30 -20.98 -9.12
C ALA A 180 0.90 -20.87 -8.51
N PHE A 181 0.13 -19.91 -9.01
CA PHE A 181 -1.30 -19.74 -8.72
C PHE A 181 -2.12 -19.87 -10.01
N MET A 182 -3.33 -20.40 -9.90
CA MET A 182 -4.28 -20.45 -11.00
C MET A 182 -5.57 -19.78 -10.54
N LEU A 183 -5.72 -18.49 -10.85
CA LEU A 183 -6.88 -17.70 -10.47
C LEU A 183 -8.03 -17.93 -11.45
N ASN A 184 -9.26 -17.93 -10.96
CA ASN A 184 -10.45 -17.80 -11.78
C ASN A 184 -11.00 -16.39 -11.60
N VAL A 185 -11.02 -15.59 -12.67
CA VAL A 185 -11.46 -14.20 -12.65
C VAL A 185 -12.69 -14.05 -13.52
N VAL A 186 -13.73 -13.44 -12.96
CA VAL A 186 -14.94 -13.04 -13.68
C VAL A 186 -14.93 -11.52 -13.89
N VAL A 187 -15.49 -11.08 -15.02
CA VAL A 187 -15.73 -9.66 -15.31
C VAL A 187 -17.23 -9.42 -15.55
N SER A 188 -17.71 -8.29 -15.04
CA SER A 188 -19.07 -7.77 -15.24
C SER A 188 -19.03 -6.26 -15.37
N ASN A 189 -20.12 -5.62 -15.80
CA ASN A 189 -20.20 -4.16 -15.77
C ASN A 189 -20.52 -3.63 -14.36
N GLN A 190 -20.35 -2.33 -14.18
CA GLN A 190 -20.79 -1.61 -13.00
C GLN A 190 -22.33 -1.56 -12.90
N ALA A 191 -23.01 -1.37 -14.03
CA ALA A 191 -24.48 -1.45 -14.12
C ALA A 191 -24.94 -2.91 -14.32
N PRO A 192 -26.14 -3.27 -13.84
CA PRO A 192 -26.72 -4.58 -14.13
C PRO A 192 -27.03 -4.72 -15.62
N LEU A 193 -26.87 -5.94 -16.14
CA LEU A 193 -27.26 -6.28 -17.51
C LEU A 193 -28.76 -6.01 -17.74
N ALA A 194 -29.10 -5.57 -18.94
CA ALA A 194 -30.47 -5.35 -19.35
C ALA A 194 -31.30 -6.63 -19.26
N ASN A 195 -32.59 -6.47 -18.94
CA ASN A 195 -33.52 -7.59 -18.87
C ASN A 195 -33.54 -8.40 -20.18
N GLY A 196 -33.43 -9.72 -20.06
CA GLY A 196 -33.41 -10.64 -21.20
C GLY A 196 -32.00 -11.09 -21.60
N ILE A 197 -30.95 -10.44 -21.08
CA ILE A 197 -29.57 -10.87 -21.27
C ILE A 197 -29.17 -11.86 -20.16
N PRO A 198 -28.83 -13.12 -20.48
CA PRO A 198 -28.52 -14.11 -19.46
C PRO A 198 -27.13 -13.87 -18.85
N SER A 199 -27.03 -13.95 -17.52
CA SER A 199 -25.77 -13.79 -16.78
C SER A 199 -24.72 -14.86 -17.10
N SER A 200 -25.08 -15.93 -17.80
CA SER A 200 -24.12 -16.91 -18.34
C SER A 200 -23.19 -16.34 -19.42
N LEU A 201 -23.52 -15.16 -19.97
CA LEU A 201 -22.65 -14.44 -20.91
C LEU A 201 -21.51 -13.70 -20.19
N LEU A 202 -21.50 -13.64 -18.85
CA LEU A 202 -20.38 -13.06 -18.12
C LEU A 202 -19.10 -13.86 -18.42
N SER A 203 -18.06 -13.14 -18.84
CA SER A 203 -16.81 -13.74 -19.23
C SER A 203 -15.99 -14.16 -18.00
N THR A 204 -15.47 -15.39 -18.03
CA THR A 204 -14.58 -15.94 -17.01
C THR A 204 -13.28 -16.40 -17.68
N ALA A 205 -12.14 -16.07 -17.07
CA ALA A 205 -10.83 -16.53 -17.53
C ALA A 205 -9.99 -17.10 -16.39
N GLY A 206 -9.11 -18.04 -16.74
CA GLY A 206 -8.04 -18.52 -15.89
C GLY A 206 -6.83 -17.60 -15.97
N VAL A 207 -6.21 -17.26 -14.85
CA VAL A 207 -4.96 -16.49 -14.79
C VAL A 207 -3.89 -17.34 -14.12
N THR A 208 -2.89 -17.77 -14.88
CA THR A 208 -1.75 -18.54 -14.37
C THR A 208 -0.64 -17.59 -13.97
N ILE A 209 -0.30 -17.56 -12.69
CA ILE A 209 0.76 -16.70 -12.15
C ILE A 209 1.94 -17.59 -11.76
N SER A 210 3.09 -17.41 -12.39
CA SER A 210 4.35 -18.04 -11.96
C SER A 210 5.00 -17.19 -10.88
N VAL A 211 5.47 -17.85 -9.81
CA VAL A 211 6.25 -17.19 -8.77
C VAL A 211 7.73 -17.33 -9.13
N MET A 212 8.45 -16.22 -9.09
CA MET A 212 9.87 -16.13 -9.37
C MET A 212 10.65 -16.15 -8.06
N ASP A 213 11.48 -17.19 -7.92
CA ASP A 213 12.39 -17.45 -6.81
C ASP A 213 13.46 -16.34 -6.69
N VAL A 214 13.61 -15.80 -5.49
CA VAL A 214 14.66 -14.85 -5.09
C VAL A 214 15.42 -15.42 -3.90
N ASN A 215 16.74 -15.45 -4.05
CA ASN A 215 17.65 -15.92 -3.00
C ASN A 215 17.38 -15.25 -1.64
N GLU A 216 17.01 -16.05 -0.65
CA GLU A 216 16.78 -15.59 0.73
C GLU A 216 18.03 -15.78 1.63
N PRO A 217 18.15 -15.04 2.74
CA PRO A 217 19.24 -15.26 3.69
C PRO A 217 18.99 -16.52 4.56
N PRO A 218 20.05 -17.27 4.92
CA PRO A 218 19.91 -18.42 5.79
C PRO A 218 19.49 -18.01 7.21
N VAL A 219 18.58 -18.79 7.79
CA VAL A 219 18.00 -18.54 9.11
C VAL A 219 18.49 -19.54 10.15
N PHE A 220 18.83 -19.07 11.35
CA PHE A 220 19.15 -19.94 12.47
C PHE A 220 17.88 -20.52 13.09
N SER A 221 17.89 -21.80 13.44
CA SER A 221 16.73 -22.48 14.07
C SER A 221 16.37 -21.93 15.45
N SER A 222 17.28 -21.22 16.11
CA SER A 222 17.05 -20.60 17.42
C SER A 222 17.89 -19.32 17.57
N ASN A 223 17.25 -18.22 17.95
CA ASN A 223 17.90 -16.96 18.28
C ASN A 223 17.18 -16.25 19.46
N PRO A 224 17.81 -16.04 20.63
CA PRO A 224 19.18 -16.42 20.96
C PRO A 224 19.30 -17.91 21.30
N LYS A 225 20.44 -18.51 20.98
CA LYS A 225 20.79 -19.87 21.44
C LYS A 225 21.46 -19.78 22.80
N ILE A 226 20.78 -20.24 23.85
CA ILE A 226 21.30 -20.22 25.23
C ILE A 226 22.16 -21.46 25.47
N ILE A 227 23.40 -21.25 25.92
CA ILE A 227 24.37 -22.30 26.24
C ILE A 227 24.80 -22.10 27.69
N ARG A 228 24.87 -23.18 28.48
CA ARG A 228 25.36 -23.17 29.87
C ARG A 228 26.50 -24.18 29.99
N PHE A 229 27.62 -23.75 30.55
CA PHE A 229 28.82 -24.56 30.74
C PHE A 229 29.53 -24.12 32.03
N GLU A 230 30.29 -25.03 32.64
CA GLU A 230 31.09 -24.76 33.83
C GLU A 230 32.31 -23.88 33.49
N GLU A 231 32.87 -23.18 34.49
CA GLU A 231 34.18 -22.55 34.31
C GLU A 231 35.30 -23.61 34.11
N ASP A 232 36.43 -23.22 33.53
CA ASP A 232 37.62 -24.07 33.31
C ASP A 232 37.47 -25.24 32.32
N VAL A 233 36.59 -25.13 31.33
CA VAL A 233 36.49 -26.12 30.23
C VAL A 233 37.78 -26.11 29.38
N PRO A 234 38.40 -27.28 29.07
CA PRO A 234 39.62 -27.36 28.27
C PRO A 234 39.48 -26.75 26.86
N ALA A 235 40.56 -26.17 26.36
CA ALA A 235 40.64 -25.67 24.99
C ALA A 235 40.37 -26.78 23.96
N GLY A 236 39.56 -26.48 22.94
CA GLY A 236 39.13 -27.44 21.93
C GLY A 236 37.85 -28.20 22.28
N THR A 237 37.26 -27.97 23.45
CA THR A 237 35.96 -28.57 23.80
C THR A 237 34.84 -27.98 22.94
N THR A 238 34.08 -28.84 22.26
CA THR A 238 32.90 -28.45 21.49
C THR A 238 31.76 -28.10 22.44
N LEU A 239 31.42 -26.81 22.55
CA LEU A 239 30.34 -26.35 23.42
C LEU A 239 28.94 -26.61 22.84
N THR A 240 28.77 -26.33 21.54
CA THR A 240 27.52 -26.55 20.82
C THR A 240 27.77 -26.54 19.31
N THR A 241 26.78 -26.98 18.54
CA THR A 241 26.72 -26.82 17.09
C THR A 241 25.72 -25.74 16.71
N PHE A 242 26.09 -24.83 15.82
CA PHE A 242 25.12 -23.93 15.19
C PHE A 242 24.66 -24.57 13.88
N SER A 243 23.37 -24.43 13.58
CA SER A 243 22.78 -24.85 12.32
C SER A 243 21.92 -23.71 11.81
N ALA A 244 22.23 -23.26 10.60
CA ALA A 244 21.40 -22.37 9.82
C ALA A 244 20.87 -23.15 8.61
N ASN A 245 19.61 -22.88 8.27
CA ASN A 245 18.95 -23.45 7.11
C ASN A 245 18.61 -22.31 6.15
N ASP A 246 18.92 -22.51 4.87
CA ASP A 246 18.48 -21.60 3.83
C ASP A 246 17.03 -21.94 3.42
N PRO A 247 16.12 -20.95 3.37
CA PRO A 247 14.78 -21.18 2.86
C PRO A 247 14.76 -21.72 1.43
N ASP A 248 15.72 -21.36 0.56
CA ASP A 248 15.73 -21.68 -0.87
C ASP A 248 15.90 -23.19 -1.16
N ARG A 249 14.85 -24.00 -0.99
CA ARG A 249 14.93 -25.48 -1.07
C ARG A 249 15.26 -26.00 -2.46
N PHE A 250 14.96 -25.20 -3.48
CA PHE A 250 15.11 -25.58 -4.88
C PHE A 250 16.42 -25.11 -5.51
N ARG A 251 17.26 -24.38 -4.76
CA ARG A 251 18.62 -24.00 -5.15
C ARG A 251 19.64 -24.71 -4.27
N GLN A 252 20.61 -25.37 -4.90
CA GLN A 252 21.73 -25.93 -4.14
C GLN A 252 22.67 -24.81 -3.73
N GLN A 253 22.64 -24.46 -2.44
CA GLN A 253 23.49 -23.44 -1.85
C GLN A 253 24.36 -24.03 -0.73
N THR A 254 25.51 -23.40 -0.47
CA THR A 254 26.41 -23.80 0.63
C THR A 254 26.44 -22.72 1.71
N VAL A 255 25.91 -23.04 2.88
CA VAL A 255 25.98 -22.17 4.05
C VAL A 255 27.41 -22.15 4.62
N ARG A 256 28.02 -20.96 4.71
CA ARG A 256 29.34 -20.75 5.29
C ARG A 256 29.25 -20.04 6.63
N TYR A 257 29.90 -20.60 7.64
CA TYR A 257 29.95 -20.04 8.99
C TYR A 257 31.27 -19.26 9.18
N SER A 258 31.16 -18.02 9.63
CA SER A 258 32.30 -17.17 10.02
C SER A 258 31.96 -16.41 11.29
N THR A 259 32.99 -16.08 12.09
CA THR A 259 32.80 -15.25 13.28
C THR A 259 32.73 -13.78 12.86
N ALA A 260 31.68 -13.08 13.26
CA ALA A 260 31.65 -11.63 13.18
C ALA A 260 32.45 -11.07 14.37
N THR A 261 33.64 -10.54 14.10
CA THR A 261 34.26 -9.62 15.06
C THR A 261 33.45 -8.34 15.02
N LEU A 262 32.77 -8.00 16.12
CA LEU A 262 32.29 -6.63 16.31
C LEU A 262 33.51 -5.72 16.11
N SER A 263 33.49 -4.89 15.07
CA SER A 263 34.52 -3.88 14.91
C SER A 263 34.55 -3.04 16.18
N PRO A 264 35.71 -2.79 16.81
CA PRO A 264 35.82 -1.86 17.92
C PRO A 264 35.72 -0.40 17.40
N SER A 265 34.77 -0.13 16.50
CA SER A 265 34.43 1.23 16.10
C SER A 265 33.49 1.81 17.15
N LEU A 266 34.12 2.50 18.11
CA LEU A 266 33.55 3.47 19.05
C LEU A 266 32.39 2.98 19.92
N ASN A 267 32.71 2.27 21.00
CA ASN A 267 31.97 2.41 22.26
C ASN A 267 32.97 2.33 23.42
N THR A 268 33.80 3.36 23.56
CA THR A 268 34.49 3.61 24.83
C THR A 268 33.45 4.08 25.85
N LEU A 269 32.94 3.13 26.66
CA LEU A 269 32.18 3.48 27.86
C LEU A 269 33.14 4.19 28.83
N THR A 270 33.02 5.52 28.93
CA THR A 270 33.73 6.29 29.94
C THR A 270 33.02 6.12 31.28
N CYS A 271 33.60 5.34 32.19
CA CYS A 271 33.13 5.30 33.56
C CYS A 271 33.75 6.50 34.31
N SER A 272 32.91 7.48 34.70
CA SER A 272 33.33 8.57 35.57
C SER A 272 32.95 8.23 37.01
N HIS A 273 33.96 8.07 37.87
CA HIS A 273 33.73 7.94 39.31
C HIS A 273 33.91 9.31 39.96
N ILE A 274 32.84 9.77 40.63
CA ILE A 274 32.87 10.97 41.46
C ILE A 274 33.08 10.52 42.90
N CYS A 275 34.27 10.75 43.44
CA CYS A 275 34.52 10.57 44.86
C CYS A 275 34.28 11.91 45.56
N THR A 276 33.31 11.93 46.47
CA THR A 276 33.06 13.06 47.38
C THR A 276 33.66 12.74 48.74
N HIS A 277 34.60 13.57 49.19
CA HIS A 277 35.17 13.46 50.53
C HIS A 277 34.70 14.64 51.39
N ARG A 278 34.26 14.35 52.62
CA ARG A 278 33.81 15.35 53.58
C ARG A 278 34.73 15.32 54.79
N HIS A 279 35.31 16.46 55.14
CA HIS A 279 36.08 16.58 56.37
C HIS A 279 35.60 17.78 57.19
N SER A 280 35.71 17.65 58.51
CA SER A 280 35.29 18.66 59.48
C SER A 280 36.52 19.12 60.26
N HIS A 281 36.74 20.42 60.36
CA HIS A 281 37.74 20.96 61.28
C HIS A 281 37.09 21.95 62.24
N SER A 282 37.61 21.96 63.46
CA SER A 282 37.13 22.78 64.58
C SER A 282 38.27 23.73 64.96
N HIS A 283 37.99 25.03 65.03
CA HIS A 283 38.93 26.02 65.54
C HIS A 283 38.35 26.69 66.79
N THR A 284 39.20 26.94 67.79
CA THR A 284 38.81 27.53 69.06
C THR A 284 39.44 28.90 69.22
N HIS A 285 38.60 29.93 69.33
CA HIS A 285 38.87 31.12 70.13
C HIS A 285 37.70 31.29 71.11
N THR A 286 37.53 32.43 71.78
CA THR A 286 36.60 32.63 72.92
C THR A 286 35.12 32.22 72.69
N HIS A 287 34.72 31.82 71.48
CA HIS A 287 33.61 30.90 71.20
C HIS A 287 33.99 29.85 70.11
N THR A 288 33.43 28.63 70.20
CA THR A 288 33.71 27.51 69.28
C THR A 288 32.76 27.52 68.07
N HIS A 289 33.30 27.45 66.85
CA HIS A 289 32.54 27.21 65.62
C HIS A 289 33.13 26.04 64.82
N THR A 290 32.25 25.19 64.27
CA THR A 290 32.62 24.03 63.45
C THR A 290 32.31 24.34 61.98
N HIS A 291 33.29 24.16 61.09
CA HIS A 291 33.09 24.27 59.65
C HIS A 291 33.25 22.90 58.99
N THR A 292 32.30 22.54 58.14
CA THR A 292 32.35 21.32 57.31
C THR A 292 32.58 21.71 55.86
N HIS A 293 33.68 21.22 55.28
CA HIS A 293 33.97 21.41 53.85
C HIS A 293 33.80 20.09 53.11
N THR A 294 33.12 20.15 51.96
CA THR A 294 32.95 19.01 51.05
C THR A 294 33.76 19.29 49.80
N HIS A 295 34.73 18.43 49.47
CA HIS A 295 35.47 18.50 48.21
C HIS A 295 35.03 17.37 47.30
N THR A 296 34.69 17.73 46.06
CA THR A 296 34.32 16.80 44.99
C THR A 296 35.47 16.76 44.00
N GLN A 297 36.16 15.62 43.87
CA GLN A 297 37.14 15.41 42.79
C GLN A 297 36.57 14.39 41.80
N SER A 298 36.50 14.79 40.54
CA SER A 298 36.24 13.89 39.42
C SER A 298 37.57 13.30 38.94
N LEU A 299 37.79 12.02 39.19
CA LEU A 299 38.91 11.28 38.61
C LEU A 299 38.40 10.54 37.37
N HIS A 300 38.87 10.97 36.20
CA HIS A 300 38.63 10.27 34.94
C HIS A 300 39.72 9.22 34.75
N THR A 301 39.46 7.99 35.17
CA THR A 301 40.29 6.83 34.79
C THR A 301 39.81 6.26 33.47
N LEU A 302 40.66 6.35 32.43
CA LEU A 302 40.44 5.66 31.16
C LEU A 302 40.82 4.18 31.35
N LEU A 303 39.82 3.34 31.63
CA LEU A 303 40.00 1.88 31.61
C LEU A 303 39.42 1.35 30.29
N SER A 304 40.31 0.92 29.39
CA SER A 304 39.93 0.17 28.20
C SER A 304 39.80 -1.31 28.56
N PHE A 305 38.57 -1.81 28.72
CA PHE A 305 38.33 -3.25 28.79
C PHE A 305 37.79 -3.72 27.43
N PRO A 306 38.34 -4.79 26.83
CA PRO A 306 37.61 -5.49 25.79
C PRO A 306 36.32 -6.04 26.41
N LEU A 307 35.19 -5.92 25.70
CA LEU A 307 33.88 -6.41 26.13
C LEU A 307 33.86 -7.94 26.18
N LEU A 308 34.51 -8.49 27.20
CA LEU A 308 34.30 -9.83 27.70
C LEU A 308 34.53 -9.71 29.21
N TYR A 309 33.47 -9.84 30.00
CA TYR A 309 33.37 -9.59 31.45
C TYR A 309 33.04 -8.15 31.89
N ILE A 310 31.76 -7.89 32.16
CA ILE A 310 31.36 -6.83 33.08
C ILE A 310 31.44 -7.41 34.50
N TYR A 311 32.58 -7.23 35.18
CA TYR A 311 32.64 -7.29 36.65
C TYR A 311 32.56 -5.86 37.18
N LEU A 312 31.44 -5.49 37.81
CA LEU A 312 31.30 -4.24 38.55
C LEU A 312 32.26 -4.27 39.76
N HIS A 313 33.37 -3.54 39.66
CA HIS A 313 34.29 -3.34 40.76
C HIS A 313 33.77 -2.22 41.67
N SER A 314 33.65 -2.49 42.98
CA SER A 314 33.44 -1.45 43.99
C SER A 314 34.77 -1.24 44.73
N HIS A 315 35.35 -0.05 44.67
CA HIS A 315 36.54 0.30 45.44
C HIS A 315 36.14 0.93 46.78
N LYS A 316 36.64 0.40 47.90
CA LYS A 316 36.70 1.12 49.18
C LYS A 316 38.11 1.67 49.37
N CYS A 317 38.25 2.98 49.55
CA CYS A 317 39.48 3.57 50.06
C CYS A 317 39.50 3.43 51.58
N THR A 318 40.51 2.75 52.13
CA THR A 318 40.79 2.75 53.58
C THR A 318 42.06 3.54 53.85
N ASP A 319 42.00 4.43 54.84
CA ASP A 319 43.09 5.34 55.23
C ASP A 319 44.37 4.59 55.59
N THR A 320 45.52 4.91 54.97
CA THR A 320 46.85 4.52 55.46
C THR A 320 47.88 5.65 55.38
N GLN A 321 48.72 5.72 56.41
CA GLN A 321 49.50 6.88 56.88
C GLN A 321 50.55 7.46 55.92
N ALA A 322 50.77 8.78 56.08
CA ALA A 322 51.74 9.63 55.42
C ALA A 322 53.20 9.31 55.80
N GLN A 323 54.13 9.34 54.83
CA GLN A 323 55.58 9.39 55.10
C GLN A 323 56.25 10.49 54.27
N ILE A 324 57.12 11.28 54.90
CA ILE A 324 57.74 12.52 54.39
C ILE A 324 59.15 12.24 53.85
N MET A 325 59.50 12.77 52.68
CA MET A 325 60.91 13.02 52.29
C MET A 325 61.07 14.37 51.56
N GLY A 326 61.82 15.31 52.15
CA GLY A 326 62.43 16.51 51.52
C GLY A 326 63.87 16.20 51.03
N GLN A 327 64.68 17.04 50.40
CA GLN A 327 64.86 18.51 50.23
C GLN A 327 65.66 18.71 48.90
N GLU A 328 65.36 19.63 47.97
CA GLU A 328 65.59 21.10 47.87
C GLU A 328 67.05 21.60 47.69
N THR A 329 67.30 22.43 46.65
CA THR A 329 68.02 23.73 46.65
C THR A 329 68.10 24.30 45.21
N LYS A 330 68.06 25.60 44.86
CA LYS A 330 67.63 26.89 45.47
C LYS A 330 67.74 27.99 44.38
N ARG A 331 66.76 28.91 44.25
CA ARG A 331 66.94 30.38 44.40
C ARG A 331 65.64 31.22 44.17
N LYS A 332 65.20 31.87 45.27
CA LYS A 332 64.54 33.20 45.47
C LYS A 332 63.21 33.46 44.71
N LYS A 333 62.03 33.76 45.29
CA LYS A 333 61.59 34.34 46.58
C LYS A 333 60.09 33.99 46.81
N LYS A 334 59.71 33.78 48.10
CA LYS A 334 58.37 33.60 48.71
C LYS A 334 57.63 32.28 48.43
N SER A 335 57.91 31.29 49.28
CA SER A 335 57.34 29.95 49.31
C SER A 335 56.00 29.87 50.04
N VAL A 336 55.03 29.16 49.45
CA VAL A 336 54.02 28.37 50.18
C VAL A 336 54.38 26.91 49.92
N VAL A 337 54.66 26.17 50.99
CA VAL A 337 55.08 24.76 50.93
C VAL A 337 53.83 23.90 50.73
N CYS A 338 53.61 23.37 49.52
CA CYS A 338 52.64 22.31 49.29
C CYS A 338 53.31 20.95 49.49
N LEU A 339 53.04 20.31 50.62
CA LEU A 339 53.37 18.90 50.86
C LEU A 339 52.45 18.02 50.00
N PHE A 340 53.00 17.32 49.01
CA PHE A 340 52.26 16.31 48.26
C PHE A 340 52.25 14.99 49.04
N LEU A 341 51.07 14.60 49.53
CA LEU A 341 50.80 13.28 50.11
C LEU A 341 50.38 12.33 48.99
N GLY A 342 51.20 11.32 48.68
CA GLY A 342 50.83 10.24 47.77
C GLY A 342 50.16 9.08 48.51
N TRP A 343 49.02 8.60 48.02
CA TRP A 343 48.29 7.46 48.60
C TRP A 343 48.24 6.30 47.58
N ARG A 344 48.42 5.06 48.03
CA ARG A 344 48.23 3.85 47.21
C ARG A 344 46.87 3.21 47.52
N CYS A 345 46.04 2.98 46.52
CA CYS A 345 44.84 2.15 46.65
C CYS A 345 45.19 0.66 46.61
N LYS A 346 44.59 -0.14 47.51
CA LYS A 346 44.52 -1.61 47.41
C LYS A 346 43.14 -2.02 46.90
N THR A 347 43.10 -3.02 46.02
CA THR A 347 41.89 -3.64 45.47
C THR A 347 41.44 -4.83 46.33
N GLU A 348 40.18 -4.86 46.76
CA GLU A 348 39.51 -6.06 47.27
C GLU A 348 38.23 -6.33 46.45
N VAL A 349 37.96 -7.61 46.16
CA VAL A 349 36.86 -8.05 45.29
C VAL A 349 35.71 -8.61 46.15
N ARG A 350 34.48 -8.13 45.95
CA ARG A 350 33.24 -8.78 46.45
C ARG A 350 32.18 -8.88 45.35
N ARG A 351 31.41 -9.98 45.35
CA ARG A 351 30.36 -10.30 44.36
C ARG A 351 29.05 -9.57 44.68
N CYS A 352 28.42 -8.94 43.68
CA CYS A 352 27.01 -8.49 43.76
C CYS A 352 26.17 -9.18 42.66
N VAL A 353 24.89 -9.44 42.94
CA VAL A 353 23.93 -10.11 42.03
C VAL A 353 22.79 -9.14 41.69
N ILE A 354 22.35 -9.12 40.42
CA ILE A 354 21.29 -8.22 39.92
C ILE A 354 19.96 -8.98 39.84
N TRP A 355 18.91 -8.40 40.43
CA TRP A 355 17.52 -8.83 40.23
C TRP A 355 16.64 -7.60 39.97
N GLY A 356 15.91 -7.59 38.85
CA GLY A 356 14.86 -6.60 38.59
C GLY A 356 15.28 -5.12 38.61
N GLY A 357 16.47 -4.77 38.13
CA GLY A 357 16.86 -3.36 37.91
C GLY A 357 17.22 -2.56 39.18
N ARG A 358 17.44 -3.18 40.35
CA ARG A 358 18.07 -2.53 41.52
C ARG A 358 19.23 -3.36 42.05
N ILE A 359 20.34 -2.70 42.39
CA ILE A 359 21.56 -3.34 42.92
C ILE A 359 21.56 -3.22 44.46
N LYS A 360 21.72 -4.35 45.17
CA LYS A 360 22.08 -4.40 46.59
C LYS A 360 23.43 -5.13 46.71
N CYS A 361 24.36 -4.57 47.49
CA CYS A 361 25.69 -5.15 47.72
C CYS A 361 25.87 -5.49 49.22
N CYS A 362 26.56 -6.60 49.51
CA CYS A 362 26.96 -7.05 50.86
C CYS A 362 28.48 -7.04 51.05
#